data_AF-A0A1G8CL29-F1
#
_entry.id   AF-A0A1G8CL29-F1
#
_cell.length_a   1.000
_cell.length_b   1.000
_cell.length_c   1.000
_cell.angle_alpha   90.00
_cell.angle_beta   90.00
_cell.angle_gamma   90.00
#
_symmetry.space_group_name_H-M   'P 1'
#
loop_
_entity.id
_entity.type
_entity.pdbx_description
1 polymer ?
#
loop_
_entity_poly.entity_id
_entity_poly.type
_entity_poly.pdbx_seq_one_letter_code
_entity_poly.pdbx_strand_id
1 'polypeptide(L)'
;MTITDTQVLSYYYKGAAPLPSSPILISSVTAAEFLLIQSAIPSRANYYPILPARLRHRTGSVLLGESAAPRILFDSKRHAAHGKHRTDQLVLNFNGRMPSFIEFGSVAISQIINDGYEDIYAASISHLDKTHQKKLRDKLQFLIRTNVQCLAVTPTIADVGMNILGHFLDKYEAKQNPRNTINDILILSTAVEHSLPLLTEDGLLKRFTAELLGASYFEHAPDRLLIDFTPPEVSDRRKPFESKGYINRGWQVMERRGVR
;
A
#
# COMPACT_ATOMS: atom_id res chain seq x y z
N MET A 1 -1.71 -15.39 9.99
CA MET A 1 -2.07 -14.35 9.00
C MET A 1 -0.78 -13.71 8.53
N THR A 2 -0.64 -13.41 7.25
CA THR A 2 0.63 -13.02 6.64
C THR A 2 0.39 -11.87 5.66
N ILE A 3 1.25 -10.84 5.69
CA ILE A 3 1.23 -9.77 4.70
C ILE A 3 1.92 -10.27 3.43
N THR A 4 1.28 -10.06 2.29
CA THR A 4 1.74 -10.51 0.97
C THR A 4 2.24 -9.31 0.17
N ASP A 5 3.43 -9.44 -0.43
CA ASP A 5 3.96 -8.43 -1.34
C ASP A 5 3.28 -8.45 -2.73
N THR A 6 3.65 -7.49 -3.59
CA THR A 6 3.03 -7.33 -4.92
C THR A 6 3.35 -8.46 -5.88
N GLN A 7 4.55 -9.06 -5.80
CA GLN A 7 4.94 -10.15 -6.70
C GLN A 7 4.15 -11.41 -6.39
N VAL A 8 4.10 -11.79 -5.12
CA VAL A 8 3.35 -12.97 -4.67
C VAL A 8 1.86 -12.81 -4.98
N LEU A 9 1.27 -11.63 -4.69
CA LEU A 9 -0.12 -11.32 -5.07
C LEU A 9 -0.35 -11.46 -6.57
N SER A 10 0.61 -11.06 -7.39
CA SER A 10 0.53 -11.16 -8.85
C SER A 10 0.53 -12.61 -9.34
N TYR A 11 1.24 -13.54 -8.68
CA TYR A 11 1.17 -14.96 -9.01
C TYR A 11 -0.20 -15.55 -8.69
N TYR A 12 -0.80 -15.19 -7.55
CA TYR A 12 -2.17 -15.59 -7.20
C TYR A 12 -3.17 -15.12 -8.26
N TYR A 13 -3.09 -13.85 -8.65
CA TYR A 13 -3.96 -13.29 -9.69
C TYR A 13 -3.82 -13.98 -11.05
N LYS A 14 -2.59 -14.34 -11.43
CA LYS A 14 -2.31 -15.03 -12.71
C LYS A 14 -2.66 -16.52 -12.68
N GLY A 15 -3.05 -17.08 -11.53
CA GLY A 15 -3.22 -18.53 -11.36
C GLY A 15 -1.92 -19.32 -11.45
N ALA A 16 -0.77 -18.64 -11.37
CA ALA A 16 0.56 -19.25 -11.40
C ALA A 16 0.97 -19.83 -10.04
N ALA A 17 0.20 -19.55 -8.99
CA ALA A 17 0.26 -20.26 -7.72
C ALA A 17 -1.15 -20.42 -7.13
N PRO A 18 -1.38 -21.48 -6.34
CA PRO A 18 -2.65 -21.68 -5.67
C PRO A 18 -2.91 -20.57 -4.66
N LEU A 19 -4.18 -20.21 -4.48
CA LEU A 19 -4.60 -19.32 -3.41
C LEU A 19 -4.35 -20.00 -2.05
N PRO A 20 -3.84 -19.27 -1.05
CA PRO A 20 -3.71 -19.82 0.29
C PRO A 20 -5.10 -20.09 0.90
N SER A 21 -5.17 -21.07 1.79
CA SER A 21 -6.37 -21.35 2.59
C SER A 21 -6.63 -20.29 3.67
N SER A 22 -5.60 -19.53 4.04
CA SER A 22 -5.69 -18.43 5.01
C SER A 22 -6.01 -17.10 4.31
N PRO A 23 -6.64 -16.13 5.01
CA PRO A 23 -6.91 -14.82 4.45
C PRO A 23 -5.63 -14.14 3.95
N ILE A 24 -5.70 -13.55 2.75
CA ILE A 24 -4.62 -12.77 2.17
C ILE A 24 -4.70 -11.36 2.75
N LEU A 25 -3.62 -10.91 3.41
CA LEU A 25 -3.47 -9.52 3.82
C LEU A 25 -2.44 -8.82 2.94
N ILE A 26 -2.72 -7.58 2.56
CA ILE A 26 -1.80 -6.73 1.79
C ILE A 26 -1.74 -5.34 2.39
N SER A 27 -0.63 -4.62 2.17
CA SER A 27 -0.59 -3.18 2.46
C SER A 27 -1.32 -2.39 1.36
N SER A 28 -1.68 -1.14 1.64
CA SER A 28 -2.19 -0.22 0.62
C SER A 28 -1.17 0.08 -0.47
N VAL A 29 0.14 -0.01 -0.17
CA VAL A 29 1.23 0.12 -1.16
C VAL A 29 1.22 -1.05 -2.13
N THR A 30 1.09 -2.28 -1.62
CA THR A 30 0.90 -3.48 -2.44
C THR A 30 -0.32 -3.33 -3.35
N ALA A 31 -1.44 -2.84 -2.80
CA ALA A 31 -2.65 -2.57 -3.57
C ALA A 31 -2.42 -1.50 -4.64
N ALA A 32 -1.69 -0.43 -4.32
CA ALA A 32 -1.40 0.67 -5.22
C ALA A 32 -0.50 0.26 -6.40
N GLU A 33 0.50 -0.59 -6.17
CA GLU A 33 1.30 -1.19 -7.23
C GLU A 33 0.47 -2.16 -8.07
N PHE A 34 -0.26 -3.08 -7.44
CA PHE A 34 -1.06 -4.09 -8.14
C PHE A 34 -2.15 -3.45 -9.01
N LEU A 35 -2.83 -2.42 -8.51
CA LEU A 35 -3.88 -1.69 -9.21
C LEU A 35 -3.33 -0.51 -10.04
N LEU A 36 -2.02 -0.38 -10.20
CA LEU A 36 -1.38 0.62 -11.06
C LEU A 36 -1.77 2.07 -10.72
N ILE A 37 -2.03 2.37 -9.44
CA ILE A 37 -2.26 3.75 -8.96
C ILE A 37 -0.99 4.57 -9.16
N GLN A 38 0.16 3.96 -8.89
CA GLN A 38 1.48 4.59 -8.90
C GLN A 38 1.97 4.91 -10.33
N SER A 39 2.40 6.16 -10.59
CA SER A 39 2.98 6.59 -11.88
C SER A 39 4.52 6.54 -11.90
N ALA A 40 5.20 6.65 -13.04
CA ALA A 40 6.67 6.74 -13.04
C ALA A 40 7.23 7.96 -12.25
N ILE A 41 6.41 9.00 -12.03
CA ILE A 41 6.82 10.23 -11.34
C ILE A 41 6.45 10.13 -9.85
N PRO A 42 7.41 10.25 -8.91
CA PRO A 42 7.19 10.13 -7.46
C PRO A 42 6.05 10.96 -6.88
N SER A 43 5.79 12.13 -7.45
CA SER A 43 4.78 13.11 -7.01
C SER A 43 3.42 12.99 -7.72
N ARG A 44 3.23 11.97 -8.58
CA ARG A 44 2.00 11.78 -9.36
C ARG A 44 1.50 10.32 -9.30
N ALA A 45 0.20 10.17 -9.50
CA ALA A 45 -0.47 8.89 -9.68
C ALA A 45 -1.06 8.80 -11.09
N ASN A 46 -1.25 7.60 -11.61
CA ASN A 46 -1.92 7.36 -12.90
C ASN A 46 -3.42 7.71 -12.79
N TYR A 47 -4.00 7.49 -11.61
CA TYR A 47 -5.33 7.92 -11.23
C TYR A 47 -5.40 8.08 -9.71
N TYR A 48 -6.47 8.68 -9.19
CA TYR A 48 -6.61 8.99 -7.76
C TYR A 48 -7.85 8.29 -7.19
N PRO A 49 -7.69 7.29 -6.30
CA PRO A 49 -8.83 6.64 -5.64
C PRO A 49 -9.68 7.65 -4.88
N ILE A 50 -11.00 7.61 -5.10
CA ILE A 50 -11.94 8.47 -4.39
C ILE A 50 -12.15 7.89 -2.99
N LEU A 51 -11.93 8.70 -1.95
CA LEU A 51 -12.15 8.28 -0.57
C LEU A 51 -13.64 8.04 -0.29
N PRO A 52 -14.08 6.79 -0.02
CA PRO A 52 -15.51 6.46 0.16
C PRO A 52 -16.21 7.26 1.26
N ALA A 53 -15.53 7.52 2.38
CA ALA A 53 -16.06 8.33 3.47
C ALA A 53 -16.55 9.73 3.03
N ARG A 54 -16.06 10.27 1.91
CA ARG A 54 -16.49 11.57 1.38
C ARG A 54 -17.82 11.51 0.62
N LEU A 55 -18.23 10.32 0.17
CA LEU A 55 -19.46 10.14 -0.60
C LEU A 55 -20.69 9.92 0.29
N ARG A 56 -20.49 9.57 1.57
CA ARG A 56 -21.57 9.39 2.56
C ARG A 56 -22.46 10.63 2.76
N HIS A 57 -22.00 11.83 2.40
CA HIS A 57 -22.82 13.06 2.45
C HIS A 57 -23.60 13.36 1.16
N ARG A 58 -23.42 12.59 0.08
CA ARG A 58 -24.19 12.76 -1.17
C ARG A 58 -25.38 11.82 -1.28
N THR A 59 -25.50 10.82 -0.40
CA THR A 59 -26.59 9.83 -0.39
C THR A 59 -27.71 10.18 0.60
N GLY A 60 -27.77 11.41 1.12
CA GLY A 60 -28.89 11.90 1.95
C GLY A 60 -30.21 12.10 1.19
N SER A 61 -30.35 11.57 -0.03
CA SER A 61 -31.56 11.67 -0.86
C SER A 61 -32.08 10.30 -1.28
N VAL A 62 -32.10 9.33 -0.36
CA VAL A 62 -32.76 8.01 -0.55
C VAL A 62 -34.21 8.07 -0.02
N LEU A 63 -34.94 9.14 -0.35
CA LEU A 63 -36.40 9.19 -0.17
C LEU A 63 -37.18 9.08 -1.49
N LEU A 64 -36.49 8.95 -2.63
CA LEU A 64 -37.13 8.76 -3.93
C LEU A 64 -36.41 7.59 -4.61
N GLY A 65 -37.15 6.50 -4.85
CA GLY A 65 -36.69 5.17 -5.24
C GLY A 65 -36.03 5.05 -6.62
N GLU A 66 -35.04 5.87 -6.90
CA GLU A 66 -34.11 5.67 -8.01
C GLU A 66 -32.75 5.27 -7.44
N SER A 67 -32.14 4.22 -7.99
CA SER A 67 -30.75 3.85 -7.73
C SER A 67 -29.83 4.95 -8.28
N ALA A 68 -29.76 6.06 -7.56
CA ALA A 68 -28.86 7.16 -7.85
C ALA A 68 -27.48 6.78 -7.32
N ALA A 69 -26.79 5.88 -8.04
CA ALA A 69 -25.34 5.86 -8.00
C ALA A 69 -24.91 7.33 -8.19
N PRO A 70 -24.12 7.92 -7.27
CA PRO A 70 -23.76 9.31 -7.37
C PRO A 70 -23.15 9.51 -8.75
N ARG A 71 -23.80 10.30 -9.61
CA ARG A 71 -23.26 10.70 -10.93
C ARG A 71 -22.08 11.62 -10.66
N ILE A 72 -20.97 11.05 -10.22
CA ILE A 72 -19.73 11.79 -10.14
C ILE A 72 -19.18 11.81 -11.56
N LEU A 73 -19.57 12.85 -12.31
CA LEU A 73 -19.08 13.14 -13.66
C LEU A 73 -17.57 13.47 -13.61
N PHE A 74 -16.76 12.42 -13.47
CA PHE A 74 -15.31 12.47 -13.60
C PHE A 74 -14.87 12.11 -15.02
N ASP A 75 -15.75 12.32 -16.00
CA ASP A 75 -15.56 11.88 -17.39
C ASP A 75 -14.50 12.67 -18.16
N SER A 76 -13.87 13.67 -17.55
CA SER A 76 -12.77 14.41 -18.16
C SER A 76 -11.44 14.12 -17.47
N LYS A 77 -10.38 13.95 -18.28
CA LYS A 77 -8.98 13.88 -17.80
C LYS A 77 -8.62 15.08 -16.92
N ARG A 78 -9.23 16.25 -17.18
CA ARG A 78 -9.06 17.46 -16.36
C ARG A 78 -9.65 17.28 -14.95
N HIS A 79 -10.84 16.70 -14.81
CA HIS A 79 -11.44 16.40 -13.50
C HIS A 79 -10.69 15.30 -12.74
N ALA A 80 -10.07 14.37 -13.46
CA ALA A 80 -9.20 13.35 -12.89
C ALA A 80 -7.89 13.95 -12.34
N ALA A 81 -7.29 14.91 -13.04
CA ALA A 81 -6.06 15.59 -12.57
C ALA A 81 -6.27 16.38 -11.27
N HIS A 82 -7.49 16.88 -11.01
CA HIS A 82 -7.86 17.49 -9.72
C HIS A 82 -8.12 16.45 -8.62
N GLY A 83 -8.17 15.16 -8.97
CA GLY A 83 -8.38 14.05 -8.05
C GLY A 83 -7.32 13.94 -6.95
N LYS A 84 -6.11 14.47 -7.17
CA LYS A 84 -5.06 14.55 -6.13
C LYS A 84 -5.56 15.25 -4.87
N HIS A 85 -6.40 16.27 -5.01
CA HIS A 85 -6.96 17.00 -3.88
C HIS A 85 -8.12 16.26 -3.23
N ARG A 86 -8.66 15.19 -3.80
CA ARG A 86 -9.86 14.51 -3.26
C ARG A 86 -9.54 13.20 -2.55
N THR A 87 -8.33 12.69 -2.73
CA THR A 87 -7.83 11.49 -2.08
C THR A 87 -6.96 11.86 -0.88
N ASP A 88 -6.76 10.92 0.04
CA ASP A 88 -5.75 11.05 1.09
C ASP A 88 -4.34 10.95 0.49
N GLN A 89 -3.38 11.63 1.11
CA GLN A 89 -1.98 11.62 0.68
C GLN A 89 -1.09 11.42 1.88
N LEU A 90 -0.06 10.60 1.70
CA LEU A 90 1.04 10.46 2.64
C LEU A 90 2.32 10.94 1.96
N VAL A 91 2.84 12.06 2.43
CA VAL A 91 4.03 12.70 1.87
C VAL A 91 5.23 12.31 2.71
N LEU A 92 6.21 11.66 2.08
CA LEU A 92 7.51 11.35 2.67
C LEU A 92 8.53 12.38 2.16
N ASN A 93 9.05 13.19 3.08
CA ASN A 93 10.08 14.16 2.81
C ASN A 93 11.43 13.65 3.34
N PHE A 94 12.42 13.59 2.46
CA PHE A 94 13.76 13.08 2.75
C PHE A 94 14.81 14.18 2.91
N ASN A 95 14.37 15.43 3.13
CA ASN A 95 15.23 16.59 3.36
C ASN A 95 16.33 16.77 2.29
N GLY A 96 15.95 16.61 1.00
CA GLY A 96 16.87 16.77 -0.13
C GLY A 96 17.81 15.59 -0.41
N ARG A 97 17.90 14.58 0.47
CA ARG A 97 18.74 13.38 0.23
C ARG A 97 18.20 12.51 -0.92
N MET A 98 16.89 12.57 -1.17
CA MET A 98 16.23 11.98 -2.33
C MET A 98 14.93 12.75 -2.64
N PRO A 99 14.35 12.57 -3.84
CA PRO A 99 13.08 13.20 -4.18
C PRO A 99 11.97 12.83 -3.20
N SER A 100 11.13 13.79 -2.81
CA SER A 100 9.95 13.50 -2.00
C SER A 100 9.04 12.49 -2.69
N PHE A 101 8.48 11.59 -1.89
CA PHE A 101 7.57 10.55 -2.35
C PHE A 101 6.18 10.83 -1.83
N ILE A 102 5.15 10.62 -2.65
CA ILE A 102 3.76 10.79 -2.23
C ILE A 102 3.01 9.50 -2.54
N GLU A 103 2.54 8.85 -1.48
CA GLU A 103 1.56 7.77 -1.60
C GLU A 103 0.16 8.37 -1.65
N PHE A 104 -0.61 8.02 -2.68
CA PHE A 104 -1.95 8.55 -2.91
C PHE A 104 -3.00 7.49 -2.63
N GLY A 105 -4.00 7.84 -1.82
CA GLY A 105 -5.19 7.04 -1.60
C GLY A 105 -4.97 5.79 -0.77
N SER A 106 -4.05 5.83 0.21
CA SER A 106 -3.78 4.73 1.14
C SER A 106 -5.06 4.29 1.87
N VAL A 107 -5.75 5.23 2.51
CA VAL A 107 -7.02 4.98 3.19
C VAL A 107 -8.13 4.69 2.18
N ALA A 108 -8.19 5.46 1.09
CA ALA A 108 -9.21 5.31 0.07
C ALA A 108 -9.21 3.89 -0.55
N ILE A 109 -8.05 3.36 -0.93
CA ILE A 109 -7.97 2.05 -1.56
C ILE A 109 -8.23 0.92 -0.58
N SER A 110 -7.77 1.05 0.68
CA SER A 110 -8.09 0.06 1.72
C SER A 110 -9.58 -0.03 1.97
N GLN A 111 -10.30 1.10 2.06
CA GLN A 111 -11.77 1.10 2.19
C GLN A 111 -12.44 0.48 0.96
N ILE A 112 -12.01 0.85 -0.24
CA ILE A 112 -12.57 0.30 -1.49
C ILE A 112 -12.47 -1.22 -1.53
N ILE A 113 -11.32 -1.78 -1.14
CA ILE A 113 -11.09 -3.23 -1.15
C ILE A 113 -11.87 -3.91 -0.03
N ASN A 114 -11.71 -3.45 1.22
CA ASN A 114 -12.26 -4.13 2.39
C ASN A 114 -13.78 -4.08 2.45
N ASP A 115 -14.39 -2.97 2.02
CA ASP A 115 -15.83 -2.77 2.05
C ASP A 115 -16.51 -3.08 0.70
N GLY A 116 -15.73 -3.46 -0.33
CA GLY A 116 -16.25 -3.86 -1.64
C GLY A 116 -16.87 -2.73 -2.48
N TYR A 117 -16.34 -1.51 -2.41
CA TYR A 117 -16.89 -0.35 -3.14
C TYR A 117 -16.49 -0.30 -4.63
N GLU A 118 -16.97 -1.27 -5.42
CA GLU A 118 -16.68 -1.39 -6.86
C GLU A 118 -17.12 -0.17 -7.68
N ASP A 119 -18.24 0.45 -7.34
CA ASP A 119 -18.81 1.63 -8.01
C ASP A 119 -17.93 2.88 -7.81
N ILE A 120 -17.45 3.08 -6.59
CA ILE A 120 -16.53 4.18 -6.24
C ILE A 120 -15.19 4.00 -6.98
N TYR A 121 -14.68 2.77 -7.04
CA TYR A 121 -13.47 2.48 -7.81
C TYR A 121 -13.68 2.69 -9.31
N ALA A 122 -14.81 2.24 -9.85
CA ALA A 122 -15.17 2.45 -11.25
C ALA A 122 -15.23 3.94 -11.62
N ALA A 123 -15.73 4.78 -10.72
CA ALA A 123 -15.70 6.24 -10.87
C ALA A 123 -14.27 6.82 -10.79
N SER A 124 -13.40 6.22 -9.96
CA SER A 124 -11.99 6.65 -9.81
C SER A 124 -11.18 6.50 -11.10
N ILE A 125 -11.55 5.54 -11.96
CA ILE A 125 -10.84 5.20 -13.20
C ILE A 125 -11.61 5.57 -14.48
N SER A 126 -12.77 6.23 -14.38
CA SER A 126 -13.69 6.43 -15.52
C SER A 126 -13.09 7.23 -16.69
N HIS A 127 -12.07 8.05 -16.41
CA HIS A 127 -11.34 8.89 -17.36
C HIS A 127 -10.23 8.15 -18.14
N LEU A 128 -9.88 6.92 -17.75
CA LEU A 128 -8.93 6.08 -18.48
C LEU A 128 -9.60 5.48 -19.72
N ASP A 129 -8.85 4.92 -20.67
CA ASP A 129 -9.47 4.18 -21.79
C ASP A 129 -10.12 2.87 -21.32
N LYS A 130 -11.04 2.34 -22.13
CA LYS A 130 -11.85 1.16 -21.79
C LYS A 130 -11.00 -0.09 -21.52
N THR A 131 -9.86 -0.23 -22.20
CA THR A 131 -8.95 -1.37 -22.00
C THR A 131 -8.32 -1.32 -20.61
N HIS A 132 -7.79 -0.17 -20.20
CA HIS A 132 -7.28 0.02 -18.84
C HIS A 132 -8.39 -0.12 -17.80
N GLN A 133 -9.57 0.46 -18.03
CA GLN A 133 -10.71 0.32 -17.11
C GLN A 133 -11.07 -1.15 -16.86
N LYS A 134 -11.21 -1.95 -17.92
CA LYS A 134 -11.53 -3.38 -17.81
C LYS A 134 -10.47 -4.13 -17.00
N LYS A 135 -9.19 -3.97 -17.36
CA LYS A 135 -8.07 -4.62 -16.65
C LYS A 135 -8.06 -4.29 -15.16
N LEU A 136 -8.26 -3.02 -14.81
CA LEU A 136 -8.24 -2.56 -13.42
C LEU A 136 -9.45 -3.05 -12.63
N ARG A 137 -10.63 -3.15 -13.25
CA ARG A 137 -11.81 -3.75 -12.63
C ARG A 137 -11.64 -5.24 -12.40
N ASP A 138 -11.10 -5.97 -13.37
CA ASP A 138 -10.82 -7.41 -13.23
C ASP A 138 -9.86 -7.67 -12.05
N LYS A 139 -8.84 -6.83 -11.90
CA LYS A 139 -7.93 -6.88 -10.76
C LYS A 139 -8.61 -6.57 -9.42
N LEU A 140 -9.44 -5.52 -9.34
CA LEU A 140 -10.18 -5.22 -8.12
C LEU A 140 -11.13 -6.38 -7.75
N GLN A 141 -11.86 -6.90 -8.74
CA GLN A 141 -12.79 -8.02 -8.53
C GLN A 141 -12.08 -9.27 -8.03
N PHE A 142 -10.85 -9.53 -8.48
CA PHE A 142 -10.02 -10.57 -7.90
C PHE A 142 -9.79 -10.34 -6.41
N LEU A 143 -9.39 -9.13 -5.99
CA LEU A 143 -9.13 -8.82 -4.58
C LEU A 143 -10.40 -9.00 -3.72
N ILE A 144 -11.54 -8.51 -4.20
CA ILE A 144 -12.82 -8.61 -3.48
C ILE A 144 -13.29 -10.07 -3.40
N ARG A 145 -13.30 -10.81 -4.52
CA ARG A 145 -13.80 -12.19 -4.58
C ARG A 145 -12.93 -13.17 -3.79
N THR A 146 -11.63 -12.89 -3.68
CA THR A 146 -10.70 -13.69 -2.86
C THR A 146 -10.62 -13.19 -1.41
N ASN A 147 -11.47 -12.25 -1.02
CA ASN A 147 -11.57 -11.70 0.32
C ASN A 147 -10.22 -11.16 0.85
N VAL A 148 -9.44 -10.51 -0.03
CA VAL A 148 -8.19 -9.87 0.35
C VAL A 148 -8.50 -8.72 1.30
N GLN A 149 -7.75 -8.67 2.41
CA GLN A 149 -7.81 -7.57 3.37
C GLN A 149 -6.65 -6.62 3.12
N CYS A 150 -6.93 -5.32 3.05
CA CYS A 150 -5.98 -4.28 2.77
C CYS A 150 -5.77 -3.39 4.00
N LEU A 151 -4.52 -3.30 4.47
CA LEU A 151 -4.10 -2.47 5.59
C LEU A 151 -3.60 -1.12 5.05
N ALA A 152 -4.22 -0.02 5.49
CA ALA A 152 -3.79 1.31 5.10
C ALA A 152 -2.44 1.65 5.73
N VAL A 153 -1.49 2.12 4.93
CA VAL A 153 -0.26 2.74 5.45
C VAL A 153 -0.64 4.07 6.09
N THR A 154 -0.50 4.14 7.42
CA THR A 154 -0.75 5.32 8.25
C THR A 154 0.54 6.14 8.43
N PRO A 155 0.47 7.37 8.96
CA PRO A 155 1.66 8.13 9.33
C PRO A 155 2.58 7.36 10.27
N THR A 156 2.04 6.65 11.26
CA THR A 156 2.81 5.81 12.19
C THR A 156 3.58 4.71 11.47
N ILE A 157 2.92 3.97 10.56
CA ILE A 157 3.58 2.91 9.75
C ILE A 157 4.66 3.51 8.86
N ALA A 158 4.41 4.68 8.28
CA ALA A 158 5.41 5.37 7.47
C ALA A 158 6.58 5.88 8.29
N ASP A 159 6.39 6.39 9.50
CA ASP A 159 7.49 6.80 10.39
C ASP A 159 8.39 5.60 10.74
N VAL A 160 7.80 4.44 11.04
CA VAL A 160 8.55 3.18 11.19
C VAL A 160 9.32 2.86 9.90
N GLY A 161 8.66 2.98 8.75
CA GLY A 161 9.29 2.79 7.44
C GLY A 161 10.46 3.74 7.18
N MET A 162 10.35 5.02 7.55
CA MET A 162 11.44 6.00 7.40
C MET A 162 12.65 5.62 8.25
N ASN A 163 12.45 5.07 9.45
CA ASN A 163 13.54 4.58 10.29
C ASN A 163 14.23 3.36 9.67
N ILE A 164 13.43 2.39 9.21
CA ILE A 164 13.93 1.20 8.51
C ILE A 164 14.69 1.60 7.24
N LEU A 165 14.15 2.51 6.43
CA LEU A 165 14.81 3.03 5.23
C LEU A 165 16.16 3.67 5.56
N GLY A 166 16.21 4.42 6.66
CA GLY A 166 17.45 5.03 7.14
C GLY A 166 18.56 3.99 7.36
N HIS A 167 18.24 2.92 8.09
CA HIS A 167 19.17 1.81 8.31
C HIS A 167 19.51 1.05 7.02
N PHE A 168 18.53 0.90 6.12
CA PHE A 168 18.76 0.28 4.82
C PHE A 168 19.82 1.06 4.04
N LEU A 169 19.67 2.38 3.94
CA LEU A 169 20.56 3.26 3.18
C LEU A 169 21.94 3.48 3.83
N ASP A 170 22.13 3.09 5.09
CA ASP A 170 23.46 3.12 5.72
C ASP A 170 24.33 1.93 5.26
N LYS A 171 23.71 0.87 4.73
CA LYS A 171 24.39 -0.38 4.31
C LYS A 171 24.22 -0.74 2.83
N TYR A 172 23.09 -0.36 2.25
CA TYR A 172 22.66 -0.78 0.92
C TYR A 172 22.31 0.43 0.07
N GLU A 173 22.54 0.31 -1.24
CA GLU A 173 22.06 1.30 -2.21
C GLU A 173 20.58 1.09 -2.50
N ALA A 174 19.87 2.19 -2.78
CA ALA A 174 18.51 2.10 -3.30
C ALA A 174 18.50 1.41 -4.67
N LYS A 175 17.40 0.72 -4.99
CA LYS A 175 17.17 0.17 -6.34
C LYS A 175 17.23 1.31 -7.37
N GLN A 176 17.53 0.98 -8.64
CA GLN A 176 17.59 1.94 -9.74
C GLN A 176 16.38 2.89 -9.80
N ASN A 177 15.19 2.37 -9.45
CA ASN A 177 14.03 3.18 -9.13
C ASN A 177 13.90 3.26 -7.59
N PRO A 178 14.21 4.42 -6.97
CA PRO A 178 14.12 4.59 -5.51
C PRO A 178 12.73 4.32 -4.95
N ARG A 179 11.67 4.49 -5.77
CA ARG A 179 10.30 4.15 -5.39
C ARG A 179 10.16 2.68 -5.02
N ASN A 180 10.81 1.77 -5.74
CA ASN A 180 10.69 0.34 -5.45
C ASN A 180 11.21 0.06 -4.04
N THR A 181 12.38 0.61 -3.69
CA THR A 181 12.92 0.52 -2.33
C THR A 181 11.97 1.13 -1.29
N ILE A 182 11.40 2.31 -1.56
CA ILE A 182 10.44 2.93 -0.64
C ILE A 182 9.21 2.03 -0.46
N ASN A 183 8.66 1.47 -1.54
CA ASN A 183 7.51 0.58 -1.49
C ASN A 183 7.82 -0.70 -0.67
N ASP A 184 8.95 -1.35 -0.94
CA ASP A 184 9.38 -2.54 -0.20
C ASP A 184 9.50 -2.25 1.31
N ILE A 185 10.05 -1.07 1.65
CA ILE A 185 10.21 -0.65 3.04
C ILE A 185 8.87 -0.32 3.70
N LEU A 186 7.92 0.28 2.99
CA LEU A 186 6.58 0.55 3.52
C LEU A 186 5.75 -0.73 3.70
N ILE A 187 5.90 -1.70 2.79
CA ILE A 187 5.30 -3.05 2.94
C ILE A 187 5.88 -3.72 4.18
N LEU A 188 7.21 -3.69 4.33
CA LEU A 188 7.92 -4.21 5.49
C LEU A 188 7.48 -3.52 6.80
N SER A 189 7.41 -2.19 6.82
CA SER A 189 7.00 -1.46 8.02
C SER A 189 5.55 -1.75 8.41
N THR A 190 4.67 -1.99 7.44
CA THR A 190 3.31 -2.47 7.70
C THR A 190 3.34 -3.83 8.40
N ALA A 191 4.18 -4.77 7.94
CA ALA A 191 4.32 -6.08 8.56
C ALA A 191 4.88 -6.01 9.99
N VAL A 192 5.88 -5.17 10.20
CA VAL A 192 6.49 -4.92 11.51
C VAL A 192 5.48 -4.33 12.49
N GLU A 193 4.76 -3.27 12.12
CA GLU A 193 3.78 -2.62 13.00
C GLU A 193 2.68 -3.60 13.44
N HIS A 194 2.13 -4.34 12.48
CA HIS A 194 1.09 -5.31 12.77
C HIS A 194 1.62 -6.60 13.42
N SER A 195 2.94 -6.75 13.61
CA SER A 195 3.59 -7.98 14.07
C SER A 195 3.15 -9.20 13.26
N LEU A 196 3.00 -9.04 11.94
CA LEU A 196 2.60 -10.09 11.01
C LEU A 196 3.79 -10.49 10.14
N PRO A 197 3.98 -11.80 9.85
CA PRO A 197 4.98 -12.22 8.89
C PRO A 197 4.79 -11.58 7.51
N LEU A 198 5.89 -11.36 6.79
CA LEU A 198 5.89 -10.87 5.41
C LEU A 198 6.26 -12.00 4.44
N LEU A 199 5.40 -12.25 3.45
CA LEU A 199 5.64 -13.18 2.35
C LEU A 199 6.14 -12.39 1.13
N THR A 200 7.37 -12.64 0.71
CA THR A 200 8.06 -11.92 -0.37
C THR A 200 8.97 -12.83 -1.19
N GLU A 201 9.32 -12.40 -2.40
CA GLU A 201 10.39 -13.02 -3.23
C GLU A 201 11.70 -12.19 -3.17
N ASP A 202 11.75 -11.09 -2.40
CA ASP A 202 12.93 -10.21 -2.34
C ASP A 202 14.01 -10.74 -1.38
N GLY A 203 15.04 -11.35 -1.96
CA GLY A 203 16.20 -11.86 -1.22
C GLY A 203 17.09 -10.76 -0.60
N LEU A 204 17.06 -9.53 -1.09
CA LEU A 204 17.76 -8.40 -0.45
C LEU A 204 17.01 -7.95 0.80
N LEU A 205 15.68 -7.82 0.70
CA LEU A 205 14.84 -7.46 1.84
C LEU A 205 15.01 -8.47 2.98
N LYS A 206 15.03 -9.78 2.65
CA LYS A 206 15.35 -10.86 3.60
C LYS A 206 16.67 -10.64 4.36
N ARG A 207 17.77 -10.42 3.63
CA ARG A 207 19.10 -10.24 4.25
C ARG A 207 19.11 -9.04 5.19
N PHE A 208 18.54 -7.94 4.73
CA PHE A 208 18.43 -6.72 5.50
C PHE A 208 17.57 -6.89 6.77
N THR A 209 16.40 -7.54 6.68
CA THR A 209 15.52 -7.74 7.84
C THR A 209 16.13 -8.67 8.89
N ALA A 210 16.85 -9.71 8.46
CA ALA A 210 17.56 -10.60 9.37
C ALA A 210 18.65 -9.83 10.15
N GLU A 211 19.41 -8.98 9.47
CA GLU A 211 20.46 -8.17 10.10
C GLU A 211 19.91 -7.08 11.02
N LEU A 212 18.86 -6.36 10.60
CA LEU A 212 18.35 -5.21 11.32
C LEU A 212 17.45 -5.61 12.50
N LEU A 213 16.55 -6.58 12.27
CA LEU A 213 15.47 -6.92 13.20
C LEU A 213 15.67 -8.27 13.89
N GLY A 214 16.72 -9.03 13.53
CA GLY A 214 16.90 -10.40 14.01
C GLY A 214 15.76 -11.32 13.56
N ALA A 215 15.07 -10.98 12.47
CA ALA A 215 13.90 -11.72 11.99
C ALA A 215 14.30 -13.12 11.51
N SER A 216 13.50 -14.12 11.90
CA SER A 216 13.62 -15.47 11.36
C SER A 216 13.06 -15.51 9.94
N TYR A 217 13.57 -16.41 9.10
CA TYR A 217 12.99 -16.63 7.78
C TYR A 217 12.85 -18.10 7.46
N PHE A 218 11.80 -18.43 6.72
CA PHE A 218 11.50 -19.78 6.26
C PHE A 218 11.22 -19.75 4.76
N GLU A 219 11.73 -20.74 4.04
CA GLU A 219 11.30 -20.97 2.67
C GLU A 219 9.89 -21.54 2.71
N HIS A 220 8.91 -20.77 2.24
CA HIS A 220 7.50 -21.14 2.27
C HIS A 220 7.12 -21.97 1.03
N ALA A 221 7.76 -21.66 -0.11
CA ALA A 221 7.71 -22.36 -1.38
C ALA A 221 8.96 -21.98 -2.19
N PRO A 222 9.27 -22.62 -3.34
CA PRO A 222 10.38 -22.20 -4.19
C PRO A 222 10.32 -20.69 -4.47
N ASP A 223 11.43 -20.00 -4.19
CA ASP A 223 11.60 -18.54 -4.33
C ASP A 223 10.68 -17.67 -3.46
N ARG A 224 9.90 -18.25 -2.53
CA ARG A 224 9.02 -17.52 -1.62
C ARG A 224 9.49 -17.60 -0.19
N LEU A 225 9.74 -16.44 0.38
CA LEU A 225 10.33 -16.26 1.69
C LEU A 225 9.27 -15.71 2.64
N LEU A 226 9.10 -16.39 3.75
CA LEU A 226 8.34 -15.89 4.89
C LEU A 226 9.30 -15.29 5.89
N ILE A 227 9.23 -13.97 6.09
CA ILE A 227 9.99 -13.24 7.12
C ILE A 227 9.09 -13.15 8.35
N ASP A 228 9.51 -13.76 9.46
CA ASP A 228 8.78 -13.79 10.72
C ASP A 228 9.42 -12.83 11.74
N PHE A 229 8.61 -11.94 12.30
CA PHE A 229 9.00 -10.94 13.30
C PHE A 229 8.67 -11.39 14.73
N THR A 230 8.18 -12.62 14.91
CA THR A 230 7.97 -13.25 16.21
C THR A 230 9.33 -13.54 16.84
N PRO A 231 9.62 -13.06 18.06
CA PRO A 231 10.89 -13.35 18.71
C PRO A 231 10.98 -14.86 19.04
N PRO A 232 12.18 -15.46 18.96
CA PRO A 232 12.39 -16.82 19.46
C PRO A 232 12.07 -16.89 20.97
N GLU A 233 11.50 -18.01 21.44
CA GLU A 233 10.96 -18.20 22.80
C GLU A 233 11.98 -18.08 23.97
N VAL A 234 13.22 -17.66 23.72
CA VAL A 234 14.25 -17.54 24.77
C VAL A 234 14.58 -16.08 25.03
N SER A 235 14.08 -15.61 26.16
CA SER A 235 14.49 -14.44 26.95
C SER A 235 15.33 -13.37 26.24
N ASP A 236 14.67 -12.36 25.71
CA ASP A 236 14.99 -10.99 26.09
C ASP A 236 13.77 -10.10 25.84
N ARG A 237 13.46 -9.25 26.83
CA ARG A 237 12.38 -8.27 26.72
C ARG A 237 12.56 -7.52 25.41
N ARG A 238 11.58 -7.57 24.49
CA ARG A 238 11.51 -6.64 23.34
C ARG A 238 11.81 -5.25 23.90
N LYS A 239 12.96 -4.68 23.54
CA LYS A 239 13.07 -3.22 23.59
C LYS A 239 12.09 -2.77 22.51
N PRO A 240 11.04 -2.00 22.83
CA PRO A 240 10.18 -1.46 21.81
C PRO A 240 11.08 -0.81 20.75
N PHE A 241 10.71 -0.94 19.47
CA PHE A 241 11.32 -0.17 18.37
C PHE A 241 10.90 1.31 18.49
N GLU A 242 10.89 1.83 19.72
CA GLU A 242 10.72 3.22 20.08
C GLU A 242 12.09 3.88 20.08
N SER A 243 12.20 4.95 19.28
CA SER A 243 13.06 6.15 19.40
C SER A 243 14.57 6.02 19.66
N LYS A 244 15.09 4.94 20.25
CA LYS A 244 16.49 4.80 20.67
C LYS A 244 17.46 4.46 19.53
N GLY A 245 16.93 4.16 18.34
CA GLY A 245 17.67 4.07 17.08
C GLY A 245 17.26 5.14 16.06
N TYR A 246 16.38 6.08 16.42
CA TYR A 246 15.98 7.16 15.54
C TYR A 246 17.18 8.08 15.31
N ILE A 247 17.80 7.95 14.14
CA ILE A 247 18.76 8.93 13.66
C ILE A 247 17.92 10.04 13.02
N ASN A 248 17.91 11.21 13.65
CA ASN A 248 17.24 12.39 13.12
C ASN A 248 17.92 12.83 11.82
N ARG A 249 17.38 12.39 10.68
CA ARG A 249 17.84 12.76 9.33
C ARG A 249 17.12 14.01 8.80
N GLY A 250 16.29 14.67 9.61
CA GLY A 250 15.36 15.71 9.18
C GLY A 250 14.24 15.19 8.28
N TRP A 251 14.06 13.87 8.22
CA TRP A 251 13.01 13.22 7.43
C TRP A 251 11.65 13.40 8.10
N GLN A 252 10.61 13.60 7.30
CA GLN A 252 9.28 13.94 7.79
C GLN A 252 8.21 13.16 7.03
N VAL A 253 7.21 12.68 7.77
CA VAL A 253 5.97 12.14 7.23
C VAL A 253 4.86 13.16 7.45
N MET A 254 4.10 13.47 6.40
CA MET A 254 2.94 14.35 6.48
C MET A 254 1.72 13.68 5.88
N GLU A 255 0.64 13.60 6.65
CA GLU A 255 -0.68 13.27 6.11
C GLU A 255 -1.33 14.53 5.54
N ARG A 256 -1.81 14.46 4.30
CA ARG A 256 -2.72 15.47 3.75
C ARG A 256 -4.02 14.79 3.42
N ARG A 257 -5.07 15.12 4.18
CA ARG A 257 -6.42 14.79 3.78
C ARG A 257 -6.77 15.70 2.60
N GLY A 258 -7.20 15.10 1.49
CA GLY A 258 -7.62 15.88 0.34
C GLY A 258 -8.56 17.05 0.70
N VAL A 259 -8.39 18.21 0.08
CA VAL A 259 -9.25 19.39 0.27
C VAL A 259 -10.51 19.30 -0.62
N ARG A 260 -11.60 19.98 -0.22
CA ARG A 260 -12.83 20.09 -1.02
C ARG A 260 -12.58 20.83 -2.33
#